data_AF-A0A3D1TYZ0-F1
#
_entry.id   AF-A0A3D1TYZ0-F1
#
_cell.length_a   1.000
_cell.length_b   1.000
_cell.length_c   1.000
_cell.angle_alpha   90.00
_cell.angle_beta   90.00
_cell.angle_gamma   90.00
#
_symmetry.space_group_name_H-M   'P 1'
#
loop_
_entity.id
_entity.type
_entity.pdbx_description
1 polymer ?
#
loop_
_entity_poly.entity_id
_entity_poly.type
_entity_poly.pdbx_seq_one_letter_code
_entity_poly.pdbx_strand_id
1 'polypeptide(L)'
;GYKYGNECTAATINKGTCTEKDTEGHGTSVAGVAAGNGRSSTGGREIGVAPKADIIMVKAANSTAKTAAAWEYIIAKAKQLHEPVVINNSFGSEVSPHDGSSALARVADLLAGPGVVFVAAAGNEGNSGLHTDGTLQPNATTSARMDTTGNDSFLDFAVFYDAKNSVSFSLRNVNTGETFGPLKSGAQIADKVSSDGDTHVSLFAQPWDSTHGEVYGVLQSQSGQPLEDHFSLDLTTSQLGGSPRFDAWIDEDGSATFAAPDETDTVDEPGDGRHVIAVGNYATRVDWAAKDARSYNICDLYSCLNNVLALGDIVPSSSIGPTADGRQKPEIAAPGAMIITSLSRNLKVCENVGDTSCITLRHVTPDGKNIIEQGTS
;
A
#
# COMPACT_ATOMS: atom_id res chain seq x y z
N GLY A 1 2.53 -28.39 8.67
CA GLY A 1 3.91 -27.97 8.31
C GLY A 1 3.91 -27.52 6.86
N TYR A 2 4.67 -26.49 6.53
CA TYR A 2 4.74 -25.90 5.19
C TYR A 2 5.55 -26.81 4.23
N LYS A 3 5.14 -26.85 2.95
CA LYS A 3 5.80 -27.66 1.90
C LYS A 3 6.70 -26.84 0.98
N TYR A 4 6.86 -25.55 1.26
CA TYR A 4 7.60 -24.57 0.46
C TYR A 4 8.38 -23.63 1.39
N GLY A 5 9.28 -22.84 0.80
CA GLY A 5 10.13 -21.89 1.52
C GLY A 5 11.42 -22.51 2.05
N ASN A 6 12.24 -21.67 2.68
CA ASN A 6 13.51 -22.05 3.29
C ASN A 6 13.57 -21.50 4.72
N GLU A 7 13.49 -22.37 5.72
CA GLU A 7 13.55 -21.95 7.13
C GLU A 7 15.01 -21.86 7.60
N CYS A 8 15.44 -20.65 7.96
CA CYS A 8 16.74 -20.40 8.56
C CYS A 8 16.61 -20.20 10.08
N THR A 9 17.20 -21.09 10.87
CA THR A 9 17.26 -20.93 12.34
C THR A 9 18.27 -19.87 12.75
N ALA A 10 18.18 -19.37 13.99
CA ALA A 10 19.19 -18.48 14.56
C ALA A 10 20.63 -19.03 14.43
N ALA A 11 20.82 -20.34 14.60
CA ALA A 11 22.13 -20.97 14.43
C ALA A 11 22.65 -20.87 12.99
N THR A 12 21.78 -21.06 11.99
CA THR A 12 22.12 -20.94 10.56
C THR A 12 22.39 -19.48 10.18
N ILE A 13 21.58 -18.54 10.70
CA ILE A 13 21.74 -17.10 10.47
C ILE A 13 23.06 -16.60 11.07
N ASN A 14 23.35 -16.96 12.33
CA ASN A 14 24.57 -16.53 13.02
C ASN A 14 25.85 -17.10 12.39
N LYS A 15 25.77 -18.27 11.75
CA LYS A 15 26.87 -18.84 10.95
C LYS A 15 27.01 -18.21 9.56
N GLY A 16 26.07 -17.36 9.15
CA GLY A 16 26.05 -16.74 7.82
C GLY A 16 25.73 -17.73 6.69
N THR A 17 25.14 -18.88 7.00
CA THR A 17 24.85 -19.94 6.02
C THR A 17 23.40 -19.93 5.52
N CYS A 18 22.58 -18.98 5.99
CA CYS A 18 21.26 -18.77 5.41
C CYS A 18 21.42 -18.21 3.99
N THR A 19 20.75 -18.84 3.02
CA THR A 19 20.85 -18.44 1.60
C THR A 19 19.98 -17.22 1.27
N GLU A 20 19.00 -16.91 2.11
CA GLU A 20 18.10 -15.78 1.90
C GLU A 20 18.81 -14.44 2.09
N LYS A 21 18.47 -13.48 1.22
CA LYS A 21 19.06 -12.14 1.21
C LYS A 21 17.97 -11.10 1.03
N ASP A 22 18.08 -10.04 1.81
CA ASP A 22 17.33 -8.82 1.57
C ASP A 22 18.10 -7.92 0.61
N THR A 23 17.76 -7.96 -0.67
CA THR A 23 18.38 -7.16 -1.74
C THR A 23 17.65 -5.86 -2.02
N GLU A 24 16.46 -5.68 -1.44
CA GLU A 24 15.62 -4.49 -1.59
C GLU A 24 15.83 -3.55 -0.40
N GLY A 25 15.95 -4.09 0.82
CA GLY A 25 16.41 -3.36 2.01
C GLY A 25 15.32 -3.01 3.02
N HIS A 26 14.06 -2.89 2.60
CA HIS A 26 12.92 -2.46 3.41
C HIS A 26 12.74 -3.35 4.65
N GLY A 27 12.77 -4.67 4.48
CA GLY A 27 12.63 -5.61 5.60
C GLY A 27 13.74 -5.46 6.66
N THR A 28 14.98 -5.18 6.24
CA THR A 28 16.09 -4.89 7.15
C THR A 28 15.88 -3.56 7.87
N SER A 29 15.42 -2.53 7.16
CA SER A 29 15.14 -1.20 7.69
C SER A 29 14.02 -1.23 8.73
N VAL A 30 12.89 -1.87 8.43
CA VAL A 30 11.75 -2.06 9.34
C VAL A 30 12.18 -2.81 10.60
N ALA A 31 12.89 -3.94 10.45
CA ALA A 31 13.39 -4.70 11.60
C ALA A 31 14.40 -3.88 12.45
N GLY A 32 15.18 -3.00 11.81
CA GLY A 32 16.09 -2.09 12.47
C GLY A 32 15.39 -1.08 13.37
N VAL A 33 14.29 -0.48 12.90
CA VAL A 33 13.47 0.47 13.70
C VAL A 33 12.85 -0.24 14.90
N ALA A 34 12.32 -1.45 14.69
CA ALA A 34 11.67 -2.21 15.76
C ALA A 34 12.68 -2.75 16.80
N ALA A 35 13.78 -3.37 16.36
CA ALA A 35 14.63 -4.21 17.20
C ALA A 35 16.15 -4.09 16.94
N GLY A 36 16.60 -3.09 16.18
CA GLY A 36 18.02 -2.85 15.94
C GLY A 36 18.80 -2.60 17.24
N ASN A 37 19.92 -3.30 17.46
CA ASN A 37 20.70 -3.18 18.69
C ASN A 37 21.83 -2.13 18.63
N GLY A 38 21.87 -1.32 17.57
CA GLY A 38 22.83 -0.23 17.36
C GLY A 38 24.27 -0.63 17.06
N ARG A 39 24.64 -1.92 17.11
CA ARG A 39 26.06 -2.36 17.00
C ARG A 39 26.74 -2.00 15.69
N SER A 40 26.00 -1.88 14.60
CA SER A 40 26.53 -1.47 13.29
C SER A 40 26.72 0.04 13.15
N SER A 41 25.99 0.84 13.94
CA SER A 41 25.96 2.29 13.82
C SER A 41 27.14 2.98 14.50
N THR A 42 27.54 4.15 13.98
CA THR A 42 28.61 4.94 14.59
C THR A 42 28.28 5.37 16.01
N GLY A 43 29.07 4.88 16.97
CA GLY A 43 28.88 5.18 18.39
C GLY A 43 27.68 4.49 19.03
N GLY A 44 27.05 3.52 18.34
CA GLY A 44 25.94 2.73 18.90
C GLY A 44 24.64 3.52 19.11
N ARG A 45 24.38 4.53 18.27
CA ARG A 45 23.28 5.49 18.48
C ARG A 45 21.95 5.05 17.86
N GLU A 46 22.00 4.32 16.74
CA GLU A 46 20.79 3.94 16.00
C GLU A 46 20.22 2.64 16.59
N ILE A 47 19.50 2.77 17.70
CA ILE A 47 18.91 1.67 18.47
C ILE A 47 17.40 1.69 18.23
N GLY A 48 16.86 0.53 17.83
CA GLY A 48 15.41 0.33 17.70
C GLY A 48 14.70 0.32 19.05
N VAL A 49 13.37 0.29 19.02
CA VAL A 49 12.54 0.41 20.22
C VAL A 49 12.73 -0.75 21.20
N ALA A 50 12.86 -1.98 20.69
CA ALA A 50 12.99 -3.21 21.45
C ALA A 50 14.28 -3.98 21.08
N PRO A 51 15.47 -3.46 21.41
CA PRO A 51 16.76 -3.98 20.92
C PRO A 51 17.16 -5.35 21.50
N LYS A 52 16.33 -5.89 22.41
CA LYS A 52 16.48 -7.23 23.02
C LYS A 52 15.38 -8.20 22.61
N ALA A 53 14.44 -7.78 21.77
CA ALA A 53 13.42 -8.68 21.24
C ALA A 53 14.06 -9.69 20.26
N ASP A 54 13.55 -10.92 20.29
CA ASP A 54 13.82 -11.87 19.24
C ASP A 54 13.03 -11.50 17.97
N ILE A 55 13.62 -11.77 16.81
CA ILE A 55 13.04 -11.40 15.51
C ILE A 55 12.66 -12.67 14.75
N ILE A 56 11.39 -12.79 14.39
CA ILE A 56 10.91 -13.74 13.39
C ILE A 56 10.70 -12.95 12.10
N MET A 57 11.50 -13.25 11.08
CA MET A 57 11.40 -12.60 9.77
C MET A 57 10.82 -13.58 8.75
N VAL A 58 9.80 -13.15 8.01
CA VAL A 58 9.24 -13.90 6.88
C VAL A 58 9.24 -13.01 5.65
N LYS A 59 10.05 -13.38 4.65
CA LYS A 59 10.00 -12.76 3.33
C LYS A 59 8.84 -13.38 2.55
N ALA A 60 7.67 -12.76 2.63
CA ALA A 60 6.49 -13.20 1.89
C ALA A 60 6.54 -12.69 0.44
N ALA A 61 5.83 -13.38 -0.45
CA ALA A 61 5.57 -12.86 -1.80
C ALA A 61 4.24 -12.10 -1.78
N ASN A 62 4.05 -11.15 -2.71
CA ASN A 62 2.82 -10.37 -2.84
C ASN A 62 1.63 -11.31 -3.19
N SER A 63 0.91 -11.76 -2.16
CA SER A 63 -0.21 -12.69 -2.26
C SER A 63 -0.92 -12.82 -0.92
N THR A 64 -2.22 -12.56 -0.91
CA THR A 64 -3.11 -12.72 0.25
C THR A 64 -2.90 -14.05 0.97
N ALA A 65 -2.90 -15.17 0.23
CA ALA A 65 -2.78 -16.51 0.80
C ALA A 65 -1.39 -16.76 1.41
N LYS A 66 -0.32 -16.24 0.81
CA LYS A 66 1.05 -16.40 1.35
C LYS A 66 1.28 -15.51 2.57
N THR A 67 0.69 -14.32 2.59
CA THR A 67 0.69 -13.43 3.76
C THR A 67 -0.03 -14.06 4.95
N ALA A 68 -1.25 -14.58 4.74
CA ALA A 68 -1.98 -15.32 5.77
C ALA A 68 -1.17 -16.51 6.32
N ALA A 69 -0.57 -17.30 5.42
CA ALA A 69 0.30 -18.42 5.79
C ALA A 69 1.56 -17.98 6.57
N ALA A 70 2.11 -16.80 6.26
CA ALA A 70 3.24 -16.21 6.99
C ALA A 70 2.85 -15.81 8.42
N TRP A 71 1.67 -15.21 8.61
CA TRP A 71 1.15 -14.89 9.96
C TRP A 71 0.93 -16.15 10.79
N GLU A 72 0.33 -17.19 10.21
CA GLU A 72 0.18 -18.48 10.89
C GLU A 72 1.53 -19.07 11.30
N TYR A 73 2.56 -18.96 10.44
CA TYR A 73 3.90 -19.43 10.74
C TYR A 73 4.52 -18.67 11.91
N ILE A 74 4.42 -17.33 11.90
CA ILE A 74 4.93 -16.45 12.96
C ILE A 74 4.28 -16.81 14.30
N ILE A 75 2.95 -16.94 14.34
CA ILE A 75 2.19 -17.29 15.55
C ILE A 75 2.59 -18.70 16.04
N ALA A 76 2.68 -19.67 15.12
CA ALA A 76 3.10 -21.02 15.47
C ALA A 76 4.54 -21.05 16.05
N LYS A 77 5.44 -20.23 15.50
CA LYS A 77 6.82 -20.11 15.98
C LYS A 77 6.88 -19.44 17.36
N ALA A 78 6.18 -18.33 17.56
CA ALA A 78 6.10 -17.65 18.85
C ALA A 78 5.55 -18.60 19.94
N LYS A 79 4.52 -19.39 19.61
CA LYS A 79 3.99 -20.42 20.51
C LYS A 79 5.01 -21.51 20.85
N GLN A 80 5.84 -21.94 19.89
CA GLN A 80 6.94 -22.89 20.15
C GLN A 80 8.00 -22.31 21.08
N LEU A 81 8.22 -21.00 21.02
CA LEU A 81 9.17 -20.27 21.87
C LEU A 81 8.58 -19.89 23.22
N HIS A 82 7.27 -20.08 23.43
CA HIS A 82 6.53 -19.65 24.62
C HIS A 82 6.54 -18.14 24.85
N GLU A 83 6.47 -17.37 23.77
CA GLU A 83 6.54 -15.91 23.79
C GLU A 83 5.29 -15.26 23.16
N PRO A 84 4.87 -14.08 23.64
CA PRO A 84 3.93 -13.24 22.90
C PRO A 84 4.59 -12.69 21.63
N VAL A 85 3.79 -12.34 20.63
CA VAL A 85 4.29 -11.81 19.36
C VAL A 85 3.54 -10.54 18.94
N VAL A 86 4.31 -9.60 18.41
CA VAL A 86 3.81 -8.43 17.67
C VAL A 86 4.16 -8.66 16.21
N ILE A 87 3.13 -8.67 15.36
CA ILE A 87 3.25 -8.87 13.91
C ILE A 87 3.14 -7.51 13.26
N ASN A 88 4.25 -7.03 12.71
CA ASN A 88 4.32 -5.79 11.96
C ASN A 88 4.03 -6.04 10.47
N ASN A 89 3.10 -5.28 9.91
CA ASN A 89 2.73 -5.28 8.50
C ASN A 89 3.08 -3.91 7.93
N SER A 90 4.28 -3.79 7.36
CA SER A 90 4.72 -2.60 6.63
C SER A 90 4.48 -2.81 5.14
N PHE A 91 3.23 -3.11 4.80
CA PHE A 91 2.71 -3.31 3.46
C PHE A 91 1.18 -3.13 3.53
N GLY A 92 0.58 -2.73 2.41
CA GLY A 92 -0.85 -2.62 2.27
C GLY A 92 -1.32 -2.88 0.84
N SER A 93 -2.63 -2.73 0.61
CA SER A 93 -3.24 -2.66 -0.72
C SER A 93 -4.50 -1.80 -0.67
N GLU A 94 -4.68 -1.10 -1.78
CA GLU A 94 -5.72 -0.12 -2.11
C GLU A 94 -6.96 -0.78 -2.74
N VAL A 95 -6.82 -2.01 -3.26
CA VAL A 95 -7.92 -2.71 -3.95
C VAL A 95 -8.72 -3.53 -2.96
N SER A 96 -9.43 -2.83 -2.08
CA SER A 96 -10.39 -3.42 -1.15
C SER A 96 -11.56 -2.47 -0.86
N PRO A 97 -12.62 -2.89 -0.16
CA PRO A 97 -13.65 -1.96 0.30
C PRO A 97 -13.23 -0.99 1.41
N HIS A 98 -12.01 -1.10 1.98
CA HIS A 98 -11.49 -0.25 3.08
C HIS A 98 -12.39 -0.16 4.33
N ASP A 99 -13.19 -1.18 4.58
CA ASP A 99 -14.12 -1.26 5.71
C ASP A 99 -13.82 -2.43 6.66
N GLY A 100 -12.66 -3.08 6.49
CA GLY A 100 -12.22 -4.27 7.22
C GLY A 100 -12.83 -5.59 6.72
N SER A 101 -13.57 -5.59 5.61
CA SER A 101 -14.13 -6.81 4.99
C SER A 101 -13.16 -7.55 4.08
N SER A 102 -11.99 -6.95 3.81
CA SER A 102 -10.95 -7.54 2.98
C SER A 102 -10.46 -8.89 3.53
N ALA A 103 -9.88 -9.71 2.67
CA ALA A 103 -9.41 -11.03 3.07
C ALA A 103 -8.27 -10.94 4.11
N LEU A 104 -7.31 -10.02 3.93
CA LEU A 104 -6.21 -9.85 4.88
C LEU A 104 -6.69 -9.26 6.20
N ALA A 105 -7.56 -8.24 6.18
CA ALA A 105 -8.12 -7.64 7.38
C ALA A 105 -8.86 -8.69 8.23
N ARG A 106 -9.73 -9.49 7.59
CA ARG A 106 -10.48 -10.55 8.28
C ARG A 106 -9.58 -11.63 8.85
N VAL A 107 -8.54 -12.04 8.14
CA VAL A 107 -7.60 -13.04 8.65
C VAL A 107 -6.80 -12.47 9.83
N ALA A 108 -6.32 -11.23 9.74
CA ALA A 108 -5.63 -10.56 10.85
C ALA A 108 -6.54 -10.46 12.09
N ASP A 109 -7.80 -10.06 11.90
CA ASP A 109 -8.80 -9.95 12.97
C ASP A 109 -9.10 -11.28 13.65
N LEU A 110 -9.10 -12.39 12.89
CA LEU A 110 -9.30 -13.74 13.41
C LEU A 110 -8.08 -14.27 14.17
N LEU A 111 -6.86 -13.87 13.76
CA LEU A 111 -5.61 -14.32 14.35
C LEU A 111 -5.18 -13.47 15.55
N ALA A 112 -5.62 -12.21 15.62
CA ALA A 112 -5.38 -11.31 16.75
C ALA A 112 -6.03 -11.85 18.03
N GLY A 113 -5.36 -11.65 19.17
CA GLY A 113 -5.86 -12.12 20.45
C GLY A 113 -4.82 -12.07 21.57
N PRO A 114 -5.09 -12.70 22.73
CA PRO A 114 -4.15 -12.72 23.84
C PRO A 114 -2.77 -13.27 23.42
N GLY A 115 -1.74 -12.42 23.49
CA GLY A 115 -0.37 -12.76 23.11
C GLY A 115 -0.06 -12.64 21.62
N VAL A 116 -1.00 -12.18 20.79
CA VAL A 116 -0.80 -11.92 19.35
C VAL A 116 -1.38 -10.55 19.01
N VAL A 117 -0.51 -9.59 18.71
CA VAL A 117 -0.91 -8.23 18.31
C VAL A 117 -0.52 -7.98 16.87
N PHE A 118 -1.44 -7.44 16.07
CA PHE A 118 -1.17 -6.96 14.72
C PHE A 118 -1.00 -5.45 14.75
N VAL A 119 0.10 -4.99 14.15
CA VAL A 119 0.35 -3.58 13.86
C VAL A 119 0.50 -3.48 12.35
N ALA A 120 -0.26 -2.60 11.73
CA ALA A 120 -0.15 -2.29 10.33
C ALA A 120 0.17 -0.81 10.18
N ALA A 121 0.95 -0.56 9.16
CA ALA A 121 1.17 0.77 8.67
C ALA A 121 -0.15 1.23 7.98
N ALA A 122 -0.45 2.55 7.93
CA ALA A 122 -1.74 3.06 7.46
C ALA A 122 -1.94 3.14 5.92
N GLY A 123 -0.88 3.12 5.12
CA GLY A 123 -0.83 3.43 3.69
C GLY A 123 -0.05 4.72 3.36
N ASN A 124 0.54 4.85 2.17
CA ASN A 124 1.21 6.05 1.64
C ASN A 124 0.39 6.82 0.57
N GLU A 125 -0.92 6.60 0.53
CA GLU A 125 -1.81 7.04 -0.55
C GLU A 125 -2.59 8.31 -0.18
N GLY A 126 -2.32 8.89 0.99
CA GLY A 126 -3.05 10.05 1.53
C GLY A 126 -3.04 11.30 0.64
N ASN A 127 -2.10 11.40 -0.31
CA ASN A 127 -2.06 12.48 -1.31
C ASN A 127 -1.70 12.01 -2.73
N SER A 128 -1.92 10.72 -3.03
CA SER A 128 -1.58 10.14 -4.33
C SER A 128 -2.64 10.42 -5.40
N GLY A 129 -3.86 10.79 -5.00
CA GLY A 129 -4.99 11.01 -5.90
C GLY A 129 -5.60 9.71 -6.44
N LEU A 130 -5.32 8.58 -5.77
CA LEU A 130 -5.75 7.24 -6.16
C LEU A 130 -7.14 6.84 -5.63
N HIS A 131 -7.77 7.67 -4.81
CA HIS A 131 -9.10 7.41 -4.24
C HIS A 131 -10.09 8.52 -4.60
N THR A 132 -11.36 8.15 -4.84
CA THR A 132 -12.49 9.07 -4.90
C THR A 132 -13.76 8.36 -4.43
N ASP A 133 -14.64 9.09 -3.78
CA ASP A 133 -15.97 8.61 -3.39
C ASP A 133 -17.08 9.37 -4.11
N GLY A 134 -18.31 8.87 -3.96
CA GLY A 134 -19.46 9.69 -4.28
C GLY A 134 -20.80 9.10 -3.88
N THR A 135 -21.85 9.88 -4.12
CA THR A 135 -23.23 9.50 -3.75
C THR A 135 -24.03 9.12 -5.00
N LEU A 136 -24.39 7.85 -5.10
CA LEU A 136 -25.33 7.30 -6.07
C LEU A 136 -26.73 7.92 -5.91
N GLN A 137 -27.37 8.20 -7.03
CA GLN A 137 -28.73 8.77 -7.08
C GLN A 137 -29.68 7.82 -7.81
N PRO A 138 -30.92 7.62 -7.31
CA PRO A 138 -31.86 6.70 -7.94
C PRO A 138 -32.33 7.25 -9.29
N ASN A 139 -32.36 6.40 -10.30
CA ASN A 139 -32.68 6.71 -11.70
C ASN A 139 -31.76 7.76 -12.33
N ALA A 140 -30.49 7.78 -11.91
CA ALA A 140 -29.48 8.71 -12.42
C ALA A 140 -28.13 8.02 -12.60
N THR A 141 -27.25 8.68 -13.35
CA THR A 141 -25.85 8.31 -13.51
C THR A 141 -25.00 9.23 -12.66
N THR A 142 -24.20 8.65 -11.77
CA THR A 142 -23.12 9.33 -11.07
C THR A 142 -21.81 8.98 -11.75
N SER A 143 -20.91 9.95 -11.93
CA SER A 143 -19.67 9.76 -12.68
C SER A 143 -18.46 10.21 -11.87
N ALA A 144 -17.39 9.40 -11.87
CA ALA A 144 -16.06 9.79 -11.40
C ALA A 144 -15.11 9.91 -12.61
N ARG A 145 -14.25 10.94 -12.62
CA ARG A 145 -13.29 11.18 -13.71
C ARG A 145 -11.90 10.71 -13.29
N MET A 146 -11.28 9.92 -14.15
CA MET A 146 -9.95 9.37 -13.97
C MET A 146 -9.10 9.77 -15.16
N ASP A 147 -7.96 10.38 -14.90
CA ASP A 147 -7.04 10.91 -15.90
C ASP A 147 -5.73 10.13 -15.79
N THR A 148 -5.25 9.55 -16.89
CA THR A 148 -3.94 8.90 -16.86
C THR A 148 -2.84 9.97 -16.76
N THR A 149 -1.89 9.75 -15.85
CA THR A 149 -0.91 10.78 -15.46
C THR A 149 0.51 10.49 -15.97
N GLY A 150 0.73 9.32 -16.57
CA GLY A 150 2.05 8.70 -16.63
C GLY A 150 2.52 8.22 -18.00
N ASN A 151 3.65 7.50 -17.94
CA ASN A 151 4.24 6.73 -19.06
C ASN A 151 3.79 5.26 -19.02
N ASP A 152 2.81 4.92 -18.19
CA ASP A 152 2.43 3.55 -17.94
C ASP A 152 1.51 3.02 -19.03
N SER A 153 1.78 1.78 -19.41
CA SER A 153 1.02 1.04 -20.42
C SER A 153 -0.03 0.12 -19.81
N PHE A 154 -0.20 0.21 -18.49
CA PHE A 154 -1.12 -0.58 -17.69
C PHE A 154 -1.81 0.34 -16.68
N LEU A 155 -3.06 0.04 -16.39
CA LEU A 155 -3.84 0.68 -15.33
C LEU A 155 -4.91 -0.31 -14.89
N ASP A 156 -5.06 -0.48 -13.60
CA ASP A 156 -6.19 -1.15 -13.00
C ASP A 156 -6.83 -0.33 -11.88
N PHE A 157 -8.12 -0.56 -11.72
CA PHE A 157 -8.96 0.18 -10.79
C PHE A 157 -10.09 -0.71 -10.27
N ALA A 158 -10.61 -0.36 -9.11
CA ALA A 158 -11.77 -0.99 -8.52
C ALA A 158 -12.82 0.04 -8.13
N VAL A 159 -14.09 -0.36 -8.20
CA VAL A 159 -15.23 0.43 -7.72
C VAL A 159 -16.08 -0.44 -6.81
N PHE A 160 -16.25 0.00 -5.57
CA PHE A 160 -17.03 -0.67 -4.54
C PHE A 160 -18.33 0.07 -4.25
N TYR A 161 -19.41 -0.67 -4.04
CA TYR A 161 -20.72 -0.12 -3.68
C TYR A 161 -21.55 -1.15 -2.90
N ASP A 162 -22.57 -0.71 -2.16
CA ASP A 162 -23.47 -1.62 -1.43
C ASP A 162 -24.21 -2.54 -2.41
N ALA A 163 -24.08 -3.86 -2.23
CA ALA A 163 -24.64 -4.90 -3.11
C ALA A 163 -26.18 -4.86 -3.19
N LYS A 164 -26.86 -4.15 -2.27
CA LYS A 164 -28.31 -3.94 -2.33
C LYS A 164 -28.72 -2.90 -3.37
N ASN A 165 -27.79 -2.08 -3.87
CA ASN A 165 -28.06 -1.13 -4.93
C ASN A 165 -28.07 -1.81 -6.29
N SER A 166 -29.05 -1.47 -7.12
CA SER A 166 -29.13 -1.93 -8.51
C SER A 166 -28.31 -0.98 -9.40
N VAL A 167 -27.02 -1.27 -9.52
CA VAL A 167 -26.05 -0.49 -10.31
C VAL A 167 -25.76 -1.17 -11.64
N SER A 168 -25.61 -0.37 -12.69
CA SER A 168 -24.91 -0.77 -13.91
C SER A 168 -23.77 0.19 -14.23
N PHE A 169 -22.61 -0.35 -14.53
CA PHE A 169 -21.37 0.40 -14.74
C PHE A 169 -21.01 0.50 -16.22
N SER A 170 -20.51 1.65 -16.64
CA SER A 170 -19.84 1.81 -17.92
C SER A 170 -18.52 2.55 -17.73
N LEU A 171 -17.48 2.12 -18.44
CA LEU A 171 -16.27 2.93 -18.63
C LEU A 171 -16.42 3.71 -19.93
N ARG A 172 -16.22 5.02 -19.89
CA ARG A 172 -16.31 5.88 -21.08
C ARG A 172 -15.02 6.65 -21.29
N ASN A 173 -14.39 6.47 -22.45
CA ASN A 173 -13.32 7.36 -22.89
C ASN A 173 -13.93 8.73 -23.23
N VAL A 174 -13.38 9.76 -22.60
CA VAL A 174 -13.92 11.11 -22.61
C VAL A 174 -13.55 11.86 -23.87
N ASN A 175 -12.38 11.53 -24.43
CA ASN A 175 -11.86 12.12 -25.66
C ASN A 175 -12.64 11.62 -26.88
N THR A 176 -12.86 10.30 -26.95
CA THR A 176 -13.48 9.66 -28.11
C THR A 176 -15.00 9.48 -27.98
N GLY A 177 -15.51 9.45 -26.75
CA GLY A 177 -16.89 9.08 -26.45
C GLY A 177 -17.17 7.58 -26.50
N GLU A 178 -16.16 6.75 -26.79
CA GLU A 178 -16.29 5.29 -26.78
C GLU A 178 -16.68 4.81 -25.37
N THR A 179 -17.62 3.87 -25.32
CA THR A 179 -18.17 3.35 -24.05
C THR A 179 -18.10 1.83 -24.01
N PHE A 180 -17.63 1.31 -22.88
CA PHE A 180 -17.55 -0.10 -22.52
C PHE A 180 -18.57 -0.38 -21.42
N GLY A 181 -19.70 -0.97 -21.78
CA GLY A 181 -20.82 -1.21 -20.87
C GLY A 181 -22.17 -0.93 -21.54
N PRO A 182 -23.27 -0.90 -20.77
CA PRO A 182 -23.32 -1.05 -19.32
C PRO A 182 -23.18 -2.52 -18.85
N LEU A 183 -22.48 -2.72 -17.73
CA LEU A 183 -22.31 -4.01 -17.05
C LEU A 183 -23.12 -4.02 -15.76
N LYS A 184 -23.85 -5.11 -15.54
CA LYS A 184 -24.48 -5.43 -14.24
C LYS A 184 -23.64 -6.50 -13.55
N SER A 185 -23.80 -6.64 -12.24
CA SER A 185 -23.17 -7.73 -11.48
C SER A 185 -23.37 -9.09 -12.16
N GLY A 186 -22.27 -9.83 -12.34
CA GLY A 186 -22.17 -11.08 -13.08
C GLY A 186 -21.81 -10.93 -14.56
N ALA A 187 -21.68 -9.72 -15.09
CA ALA A 187 -21.27 -9.45 -16.46
C ALA A 187 -19.80 -9.03 -16.54
N GLN A 188 -19.18 -9.29 -17.69
CA GLN A 188 -17.80 -8.90 -17.97
C GLN A 188 -17.61 -8.45 -19.42
N ILE A 189 -16.61 -7.61 -19.64
CA ILE A 189 -15.96 -7.38 -20.93
C ILE A 189 -14.56 -7.94 -20.77
N ALA A 190 -14.18 -8.89 -21.62
CA ALA A 190 -12.84 -9.49 -21.58
C ALA A 190 -12.07 -9.05 -22.82
N ASP A 191 -10.95 -8.37 -22.60
CA ASP A 191 -9.93 -8.07 -23.61
C ASP A 191 -10.48 -7.40 -24.88
N LYS A 192 -11.35 -6.40 -24.71
CA LYS A 192 -11.91 -5.67 -25.83
C LYS A 192 -10.95 -4.55 -26.27
N VAL A 193 -10.48 -4.63 -27.51
CA VAL A 193 -9.67 -3.59 -28.12
C VAL A 193 -10.50 -2.33 -28.34
N SER A 194 -9.97 -1.19 -27.91
CA SER A 194 -10.57 0.13 -28.09
C SER A 194 -10.47 0.61 -29.54
N SER A 195 -11.17 1.69 -29.86
CA SER A 195 -11.17 2.32 -31.18
C SER A 195 -9.81 2.87 -31.62
N ASP A 196 -8.85 3.07 -30.70
CA ASP A 196 -7.45 3.39 -31.02
C ASP A 196 -6.68 2.23 -31.65
N GLY A 197 -7.19 0.99 -31.52
CA GLY A 197 -6.55 -0.23 -32.00
C GLY A 197 -5.37 -0.73 -31.15
N ASP A 198 -5.12 -0.13 -29.98
CA ASP A 198 -3.98 -0.44 -29.11
C ASP A 198 -4.35 -0.69 -27.65
N THR A 199 -5.35 0.03 -27.11
CA THR A 199 -5.78 -0.12 -25.72
C THR A 199 -6.74 -1.31 -25.57
N HIS A 200 -6.36 -2.29 -24.78
CA HIS A 200 -7.17 -3.45 -24.42
C HIS A 200 -7.90 -3.17 -23.10
N VAL A 201 -9.23 -3.32 -23.12
CA VAL A 201 -10.12 -3.04 -21.99
C VAL A 201 -10.74 -4.33 -21.46
N SER A 202 -10.50 -4.62 -20.20
CA SER A 202 -11.20 -5.67 -19.45
C SER A 202 -11.95 -5.07 -18.26
N LEU A 203 -13.20 -5.46 -18.07
CA LEU A 203 -14.07 -5.01 -16.98
C LEU A 203 -14.81 -6.21 -16.40
N PHE A 204 -14.80 -6.35 -15.08
CA PHE A 204 -15.44 -7.44 -14.35
C PHE A 204 -16.36 -6.86 -13.29
N ALA A 205 -17.68 -6.92 -13.52
CA ALA A 205 -18.68 -6.52 -12.53
C ALA A 205 -19.16 -7.76 -11.79
N GLN A 206 -18.89 -7.87 -10.49
CA GLN A 206 -19.17 -9.07 -9.71
C GLN A 206 -19.49 -8.73 -8.24
N PRO A 207 -20.12 -9.65 -7.49
CA PRO A 207 -20.15 -9.53 -6.04
C PRO A 207 -18.74 -9.70 -5.49
N TRP A 208 -18.25 -8.74 -4.70
CA TRP A 208 -17.04 -8.92 -3.88
C TRP A 208 -17.34 -9.87 -2.72
N ASP A 209 -18.42 -9.60 -2.01
CA ASP A 209 -18.98 -10.45 -0.97
C ASP A 209 -20.51 -10.33 -0.92
N SER A 210 -21.13 -10.72 0.19
CA SER A 210 -22.59 -10.62 0.36
C SER A 210 -23.12 -9.19 0.56
N THR A 211 -22.24 -8.23 0.82
CA THR A 211 -22.54 -6.84 1.19
C THR A 211 -22.03 -5.83 0.17
N HIS A 212 -21.01 -6.17 -0.61
CA HIS A 212 -20.35 -5.29 -1.58
C HIS A 212 -20.46 -5.86 -3.00
N GLY A 213 -20.84 -4.98 -3.93
CA GLY A 213 -20.57 -5.16 -5.35
C GLY A 213 -19.21 -4.55 -5.69
N GLU A 214 -18.54 -5.13 -6.67
CA GLU A 214 -17.27 -4.69 -7.22
C GLU A 214 -17.39 -4.52 -8.74
N VAL A 215 -16.75 -3.49 -9.27
CA VAL A 215 -16.28 -3.48 -10.65
C VAL A 215 -14.77 -3.34 -10.65
N TYR A 216 -14.08 -4.37 -11.12
CA TYR A 216 -12.63 -4.32 -11.34
C TYR A 216 -12.36 -4.11 -12.83
N GLY A 217 -11.51 -3.14 -13.15
CA GLY A 217 -11.17 -2.77 -14.52
C GLY A 217 -9.67 -2.84 -14.75
N VAL A 218 -9.29 -3.25 -15.97
CA VAL A 218 -7.90 -3.29 -16.42
C VAL A 218 -7.83 -2.68 -17.82
N LEU A 219 -6.93 -1.72 -18.00
CA LEU A 219 -6.55 -1.13 -19.28
C LEU A 219 -5.09 -1.47 -19.55
N GLN A 220 -4.81 -1.92 -20.77
CA GLN A 220 -3.44 -2.27 -21.16
C GLN A 220 -3.17 -1.87 -22.61
N SER A 221 -2.10 -1.10 -22.85
CA SER A 221 -1.60 -0.86 -24.21
C SER A 221 -0.88 -2.12 -24.72
N GLN A 222 -1.31 -2.62 -25.87
CA GLN A 222 -0.68 -3.77 -26.53
C GLN A 222 0.72 -3.44 -27.06
N SER A 223 0.93 -2.21 -27.53
CA SER A 223 2.21 -1.71 -28.01
C SER A 223 3.19 -1.35 -26.90
N GLY A 224 2.71 -1.27 -25.66
CA GLY A 224 3.48 -0.80 -24.50
C GLY A 224 3.70 0.71 -24.49
N GLN A 225 2.94 1.45 -25.31
CA GLN A 225 2.92 2.91 -25.22
C GLN A 225 2.13 3.36 -23.98
N PRO A 226 2.44 4.54 -23.43
CA PRO A 226 1.66 5.11 -22.36
C PRO A 226 0.18 5.21 -22.70
N LEU A 227 -0.69 4.93 -21.72
CA LEU A 227 -2.09 5.29 -21.79
C LEU A 227 -2.18 6.83 -21.67
N GLU A 228 -2.57 7.52 -22.74
CA GLU A 228 -2.80 8.99 -22.74
C GLU A 228 -4.30 9.27 -22.90
N ASP A 229 -5.08 8.97 -21.86
CA ASP A 229 -6.53 9.03 -21.95
C ASP A 229 -7.20 9.60 -20.70
N HIS A 230 -8.38 10.15 -20.95
CA HIS A 230 -9.30 10.61 -19.92
C HIS A 230 -10.48 9.66 -19.91
N PHE A 231 -10.81 9.11 -18.74
CA PHE A 231 -11.90 8.14 -18.54
C PHE A 231 -12.97 8.66 -17.58
N SER A 232 -14.18 8.17 -17.77
CA SER A 232 -15.33 8.39 -16.88
C SER A 232 -15.82 7.03 -16.39
N LEU A 233 -15.83 6.84 -15.07
CA LEU A 233 -16.46 5.73 -14.38
C LEU A 233 -17.93 6.09 -14.19
N ASP A 234 -18.82 5.57 -15.04
CA ASP A 234 -20.24 5.95 -15.07
C ASP A 234 -21.10 4.89 -14.37
N LEU A 235 -21.59 5.20 -13.16
CA LEU A 235 -22.46 4.34 -12.35
C LEU A 235 -23.93 4.76 -12.51
N THR A 236 -24.70 4.00 -13.28
CA THR A 236 -26.15 4.22 -13.44
C THR A 236 -26.93 3.38 -12.43
N THR A 237 -27.66 4.04 -11.54
CA THR A 237 -28.39 3.37 -10.45
C THR A 237 -29.88 3.39 -10.72
N SER A 238 -30.52 2.23 -10.90
CA SER A 238 -31.98 2.17 -11.07
C SER A 238 -32.73 2.18 -9.73
N GLN A 239 -32.14 1.60 -8.69
CA GLN A 239 -32.72 1.51 -7.36
C GLN A 239 -31.63 1.55 -6.30
N LEU A 240 -31.84 2.36 -5.26
CA LEU A 240 -31.07 2.30 -4.02
C LEU A 240 -31.75 1.34 -3.05
N GLY A 241 -30.97 0.37 -2.54
CA GLY A 241 -31.42 -0.59 -1.53
C GLY A 241 -30.58 -0.57 -0.26
N GLY A 242 -29.43 0.10 -0.28
CA GLY A 242 -28.49 0.20 0.82
C GLY A 242 -27.84 1.57 0.90
N SER A 243 -26.59 1.62 1.36
CA SER A 243 -25.81 2.86 1.38
C SER A 243 -25.72 3.45 -0.04
N PRO A 244 -25.97 4.76 -0.25
CA PRO A 244 -25.80 5.38 -1.57
C PRO A 244 -24.33 5.67 -1.90
N ARG A 245 -23.40 5.38 -0.99
CA ARG A 245 -21.97 5.60 -1.23
C ARG A 245 -21.41 4.61 -2.26
N PHE A 246 -20.51 5.09 -3.10
CA PHE A 246 -19.53 4.27 -3.80
C PHE A 246 -18.14 4.82 -3.51
N ASP A 247 -17.14 3.94 -3.60
CA ASP A 247 -15.73 4.26 -3.46
C ASP A 247 -15.00 3.69 -4.67
N ALA A 248 -14.04 4.42 -5.22
CA ALA A 248 -13.28 3.99 -6.38
C ALA A 248 -11.79 4.22 -6.12
N TRP A 249 -10.99 3.23 -6.51
CA TRP A 249 -9.58 3.11 -6.22
C TRP A 249 -8.79 2.77 -7.48
N ILE A 250 -7.59 3.32 -7.59
CA ILE A 250 -6.58 2.98 -8.60
C ILE A 250 -5.48 2.21 -7.87
N ASP A 251 -5.09 1.03 -8.36
CA ASP A 251 -4.11 0.15 -7.69
C ASP A 251 -2.66 0.57 -8.00
N GLU A 252 -2.41 1.17 -9.17
CA GLU A 252 -1.05 1.47 -9.62
C GLU A 252 -0.67 2.95 -9.45
N ASP A 253 0.15 3.21 -8.44
CA ASP A 253 0.80 4.50 -8.18
C ASP A 253 1.42 5.10 -9.45
N GLY A 254 0.99 6.31 -9.83
CA GLY A 254 1.55 7.08 -10.95
C GLY A 254 0.96 6.80 -12.34
N SER A 255 0.14 5.75 -12.48
CA SER A 255 -0.52 5.39 -13.74
C SER A 255 -1.67 6.35 -14.08
N ALA A 256 -2.47 6.73 -13.08
CA ALA A 256 -3.59 7.65 -13.20
C ALA A 256 -3.92 8.34 -11.87
N THR A 257 -4.72 9.41 -11.93
CA THR A 257 -5.33 10.04 -10.76
C THR A 257 -6.80 10.37 -11.02
N PHE A 258 -7.58 10.47 -9.94
CA PHE A 258 -8.92 11.02 -10.04
C PHE A 258 -8.87 12.54 -10.19
N ALA A 259 -9.73 13.10 -11.05
CA ALA A 259 -9.81 14.55 -11.25
C ALA A 259 -10.38 15.30 -10.04
N ALA A 260 -11.10 14.59 -9.16
CA ALA A 260 -11.62 15.06 -7.88
C ALA A 260 -11.34 13.99 -6.83
N PRO A 261 -10.07 13.86 -6.38
CA PRO A 261 -9.71 12.82 -5.44
C PRO A 261 -10.30 13.12 -4.06
N ASP A 262 -10.63 12.07 -3.32
CA ASP A 262 -10.87 12.13 -1.88
C ASP A 262 -9.62 11.62 -1.17
N GLU A 263 -8.96 12.52 -0.44
CA GLU A 263 -7.77 12.21 0.35
C GLU A 263 -8.13 11.56 1.70
N THR A 264 -9.43 11.45 2.03
CA THR A 264 -9.92 10.70 3.18
C THR A 264 -10.25 9.26 2.84
N ASP A 265 -10.47 8.45 3.88
CA ASP A 265 -10.77 7.02 3.77
C ASP A 265 -9.69 6.17 3.08
N THR A 266 -8.45 6.60 3.20
CA THR A 266 -7.31 6.03 2.47
C THR A 266 -6.55 4.93 3.23
N VAL A 267 -7.04 4.49 4.39
CA VAL A 267 -6.31 3.50 5.20
C VAL A 267 -6.36 2.11 4.58
N ASP A 268 -5.19 1.59 4.20
CA ASP A 268 -5.05 0.31 3.49
C ASP A 268 -5.45 -0.93 4.29
N GLU A 269 -5.73 -2.02 3.57
CA GLU A 269 -5.72 -3.34 4.20
C GLU A 269 -4.29 -3.77 4.56
N PRO A 270 -4.04 -4.48 5.68
CA PRO A 270 -5.00 -4.88 6.70
C PRO A 270 -5.18 -3.84 7.82
N GLY A 271 -4.66 -2.61 7.68
CA GLY A 271 -4.76 -1.55 8.68
C GLY A 271 -6.20 -1.12 8.99
N ASP A 272 -7.08 -1.23 8.00
CA ASP A 272 -8.53 -1.07 8.11
C ASP A 272 -9.21 -2.12 9.01
N GLY A 273 -8.54 -3.22 9.36
CA GLY A 273 -9.05 -4.29 10.25
C GLY A 273 -9.45 -3.82 11.65
N ARG A 274 -10.36 -4.54 12.32
CA ARG A 274 -10.95 -4.14 13.62
C ARG A 274 -10.03 -4.41 14.80
N HIS A 275 -9.15 -5.41 14.70
CA HIS A 275 -8.20 -5.80 15.75
C HIS A 275 -6.74 -5.57 15.32
N VAL A 276 -6.53 -4.82 14.24
CA VAL A 276 -5.22 -4.35 13.79
C VAL A 276 -5.02 -2.93 14.29
N ILE A 277 -3.84 -2.62 14.84
CA ILE A 277 -3.48 -1.24 15.18
C ILE A 277 -2.87 -0.60 13.93
N ALA A 278 -3.58 0.34 13.31
CA ALA A 278 -3.08 1.12 12.19
C ALA A 278 -2.27 2.33 12.68
N VAL A 279 -1.15 2.59 12.01
CA VAL A 279 -0.19 3.62 12.42
C VAL A 279 0.11 4.58 11.26
N GLY A 280 -0.31 5.83 11.41
CA GLY A 280 0.04 6.91 10.48
C GLY A 280 1.47 7.44 10.68
N ASN A 281 1.92 8.27 9.76
CA ASN A 281 3.28 8.79 9.70
C ASN A 281 3.33 10.30 9.99
N TYR A 282 4.15 10.71 10.98
CA TYR A 282 4.46 12.12 11.23
C TYR A 282 5.97 12.42 11.18
N ALA A 283 6.29 13.69 10.92
CA ALA A 283 7.65 14.14 10.72
C ALA A 283 8.39 14.45 12.02
N THR A 284 9.54 13.80 12.24
CA THR A 284 10.52 14.18 13.29
C THR A 284 11.87 14.59 12.71
N ARG A 285 12.03 14.43 11.40
CA ARG A 285 13.22 14.81 10.65
C ARG A 285 12.78 15.25 9.26
N VAL A 286 13.27 16.41 8.86
CA VAL A 286 13.02 16.98 7.53
C VAL A 286 14.32 17.26 6.78
N ASP A 287 15.45 17.35 7.49
CA ASP A 287 16.79 17.51 6.92
C ASP A 287 17.73 16.41 7.41
N TRP A 288 18.67 16.00 6.57
CA TRP A 288 19.73 15.07 6.95
C TRP A 288 21.01 15.26 6.12
N ALA A 289 22.14 14.86 6.71
CA ALA A 289 23.41 14.72 6.00
C ALA A 289 23.54 13.31 5.43
N ALA A 290 24.05 13.21 4.21
CA ALA A 290 24.20 11.95 3.48
C ALA A 290 25.66 11.59 3.20
N LYS A 291 25.86 10.39 2.66
CA LYS A 291 27.19 9.81 2.39
C LYS A 291 27.99 10.56 1.32
N ASP A 292 27.33 11.29 0.43
CA ASP A 292 27.97 12.13 -0.57
C ASP A 292 28.42 13.51 -0.04
N ALA A 293 28.40 13.68 1.29
CA ALA A 293 28.74 14.90 2.01
C ALA A 293 27.82 16.10 1.71
N ARG A 294 26.61 15.85 1.18
CA ARG A 294 25.55 16.86 1.02
C ARG A 294 24.50 16.74 2.11
N SER A 295 23.70 17.80 2.24
CA SER A 295 22.47 17.78 3.04
C SER A 295 21.27 17.81 2.11
N TYR A 296 20.23 17.11 2.51
CA TYR A 296 18.99 16.96 1.76
C TYR A 296 17.81 17.34 2.65
N ASN A 297 16.77 17.89 2.03
CA ASN A 297 15.48 18.09 2.65
C ASN A 297 14.47 17.06 2.11
N ILE A 298 13.52 16.64 2.93
CA ILE A 298 12.46 15.70 2.55
C ILE A 298 11.66 16.23 1.35
N CYS A 299 11.39 17.53 1.30
CA CYS A 299 10.63 18.17 0.23
C CYS A 299 11.41 18.29 -1.09
N ASP A 300 12.72 18.01 -1.10
CA ASP A 300 13.48 17.87 -2.34
C ASP A 300 13.21 16.53 -3.04
N LEU A 301 12.69 15.55 -2.28
CA LEU A 301 12.54 14.16 -2.71
C LEU A 301 11.09 13.71 -2.78
N TYR A 302 10.22 14.27 -1.95
CA TYR A 302 8.85 13.84 -1.77
C TYR A 302 7.87 15.01 -1.80
N SER A 303 6.61 14.71 -2.10
CA SER A 303 5.54 15.70 -2.19
C SER A 303 5.22 16.28 -0.82
N CYS A 304 5.72 17.50 -0.57
CA CYS A 304 5.32 18.31 0.57
C CYS A 304 4.24 19.31 0.18
N LEU A 305 3.31 19.61 1.09
CA LEU A 305 2.32 20.66 0.89
C LEU A 305 3.02 22.03 0.78
N ASN A 306 2.87 22.70 -0.37
CA ASN A 306 3.54 23.98 -0.67
C ASN A 306 5.07 23.96 -0.48
N ASN A 307 5.71 22.80 -0.68
CA ASN A 307 7.15 22.58 -0.43
C ASN A 307 7.57 22.84 1.03
N VAL A 308 6.67 22.66 2.00
CA VAL A 308 6.95 22.80 3.42
C VAL A 308 6.37 21.61 4.20
N LEU A 309 7.19 21.03 5.08
CA LEU A 309 6.78 20.06 6.09
C LEU A 309 7.43 20.46 7.42
N ALA A 310 6.64 20.70 8.47
CA ALA A 310 7.17 21.04 9.78
C ALA A 310 7.33 19.80 10.67
N LEU A 311 8.19 19.91 11.68
CA LEU A 311 8.33 18.86 12.69
C LEU A 311 7.03 18.74 13.49
N GLY A 312 6.51 17.52 13.60
CA GLY A 312 5.24 17.20 14.25
C GLY A 312 4.05 17.13 13.29
N ASP A 313 4.20 17.57 12.04
CA ASP A 313 3.15 17.46 11.03
C ASP A 313 2.98 15.99 10.59
N ILE A 314 1.74 15.61 10.27
CA ILE A 314 1.46 14.40 9.52
C ILE A 314 2.06 14.55 8.12
N VAL A 315 2.76 13.52 7.66
CA VAL A 315 3.34 13.52 6.31
C VAL A 315 2.20 13.45 5.30
N PRO A 316 2.18 14.26 4.21
CA PRO A 316 1.06 14.29 3.27
C PRO A 316 0.71 12.94 2.64
N SER A 317 1.71 12.07 2.45
CA SER A 317 1.49 10.72 1.94
C SER A 317 0.83 9.80 2.97
N SER A 318 0.89 10.10 4.27
CA SER A 318 0.28 9.22 5.27
C SER A 318 -1.21 9.10 5.00
N SER A 319 -1.67 7.89 4.71
CA SER A 319 -3.09 7.60 4.58
C SER A 319 -3.83 7.96 5.87
N ILE A 320 -5.02 8.51 5.69
CA ILE A 320 -5.87 9.05 6.76
C ILE A 320 -7.24 8.42 6.66
N GLY A 321 -7.85 8.17 7.82
CA GLY A 321 -9.19 7.63 7.82
C GLY A 321 -10.30 8.69 7.75
N PRO A 322 -11.54 8.34 8.12
CA PRO A 322 -11.95 7.05 8.71
C PRO A 322 -11.81 5.82 7.78
N THR A 323 -12.27 4.65 8.19
CA THR A 323 -12.54 3.58 7.21
C THR A 323 -13.78 3.94 6.38
N ALA A 324 -14.02 3.25 5.26
CA ALA A 324 -15.21 3.48 4.43
C ALA A 324 -16.54 3.26 5.22
N ASP A 325 -16.53 2.40 6.26
CA ASP A 325 -17.64 2.22 7.22
C ASP A 325 -17.68 3.23 8.39
N GLY A 326 -16.81 4.24 8.37
CA GLY A 326 -16.80 5.38 9.30
C GLY A 326 -16.07 5.14 10.63
N ARG A 327 -15.28 4.07 10.78
CA ARG A 327 -14.50 3.84 12.00
C ARG A 327 -13.26 4.73 12.02
N GLN A 328 -12.87 5.18 13.21
CA GLN A 328 -11.62 5.93 13.35
C GLN A 328 -10.42 5.02 13.03
N LYS A 329 -9.71 5.38 11.97
CA LYS A 329 -8.39 4.88 11.58
C LYS A 329 -7.54 6.04 11.04
N PRO A 330 -6.20 5.94 11.04
CA PRO A 330 -5.43 5.08 11.93
C PRO A 330 -5.72 5.38 13.41
N GLU A 331 -5.39 4.46 14.33
CA GLU A 331 -5.55 4.69 15.77
C GLU A 331 -4.54 5.69 16.33
N ILE A 332 -3.32 5.65 15.81
CA ILE A 332 -2.18 6.44 16.28
C ILE A 332 -1.28 6.84 15.11
N ALA A 333 -0.34 7.76 15.36
CA ALA A 333 0.74 8.08 14.42
C ALA A 333 2.10 7.93 15.11
N ALA A 334 3.13 7.60 14.34
CA ALA A 334 4.51 7.44 14.79
C ALA A 334 5.50 8.21 13.89
N PRO A 335 6.73 8.50 14.38
CA PRO A 335 7.77 9.05 13.52
C PRO A 335 8.08 8.12 12.35
N GLY A 336 7.80 8.57 11.13
CA GLY A 336 8.12 7.82 9.91
C GLY A 336 8.84 8.67 8.87
N ALA A 337 8.82 10.01 8.94
CA ALA A 337 9.55 10.83 7.98
C ALA A 337 11.07 10.72 8.20
N MET A 338 11.77 10.17 7.19
CA MET A 338 13.23 10.10 7.11
C MET A 338 13.88 9.50 8.36
N ILE A 339 13.49 8.29 8.75
CA ILE A 339 14.03 7.58 9.91
C ILE A 339 15.37 6.91 9.55
N ILE A 340 16.38 7.11 10.41
CA ILE A 340 17.67 6.45 10.27
C ILE A 340 17.56 5.04 10.85
N THR A 341 17.92 4.04 10.07
CA THR A 341 17.79 2.62 10.45
C THR A 341 18.88 1.75 9.80
N SER A 342 18.81 0.43 9.97
CA SER A 342 19.81 -0.53 9.53
C SER A 342 19.85 -0.64 8.01
N LEU A 343 21.02 -0.44 7.40
CA LEU A 343 21.25 -0.67 5.98
C LEU A 343 21.46 -2.17 5.70
N SER A 344 20.70 -2.75 4.77
CA SER A 344 20.95 -4.12 4.32
C SER A 344 22.32 -4.24 3.66
N ARG A 345 23.09 -5.26 4.06
CA ARG A 345 24.40 -5.57 3.44
C ARG A 345 24.29 -6.05 1.99
N ASN A 346 23.10 -6.46 1.52
CA ASN A 346 22.90 -6.95 0.15
C ASN A 346 22.16 -5.94 -0.73
N LEU A 347 21.75 -4.79 -0.17
CA LEU A 347 21.20 -3.69 -0.95
C LEU A 347 22.30 -3.04 -1.78
N LYS A 348 22.07 -2.88 -3.07
CA LYS A 348 23.00 -2.21 -3.98
C LYS A 348 22.93 -0.70 -3.75
N VAL A 349 24.07 -0.06 -3.51
CA VAL A 349 24.20 1.39 -3.36
C VAL A 349 24.95 1.96 -4.56
N CYS A 350 24.40 3.00 -5.19
CA CYS A 350 24.98 3.64 -6.37
C CYS A 350 25.36 5.10 -6.15
N GLU A 351 26.41 5.52 -6.84
CA GLU A 351 26.91 6.90 -6.84
C GLU A 351 26.09 7.81 -7.77
N ASN A 352 25.56 7.24 -8.87
CA ASN A 352 24.75 7.98 -9.83
C ASN A 352 23.29 8.08 -9.36
N VAL A 353 22.78 9.32 -9.25
CA VAL A 353 21.41 9.57 -8.79
C VAL A 353 20.34 9.08 -9.79
N GLY A 354 20.69 8.91 -11.06
CA GLY A 354 19.78 8.43 -12.11
C GLY A 354 19.77 6.91 -12.31
N ASP A 355 20.54 6.12 -11.55
CA ASP A 355 20.47 4.66 -11.62
C ASP A 355 19.34 4.15 -10.71
N THR A 356 18.23 3.71 -11.29
CA THR A 356 17.07 3.20 -10.57
C THR A 356 17.24 1.75 -10.09
N SER A 357 18.36 1.08 -10.42
CA SER A 357 18.63 -0.31 -10.03
C SER A 357 19.18 -0.46 -8.59
N CYS A 358 19.23 0.62 -7.84
CA CYS A 358 19.92 0.71 -6.55
C CYS A 358 19.53 1.96 -5.77
N ILE A 359 19.78 1.93 -4.47
CA ILE A 359 19.62 3.13 -3.65
C ILE A 359 20.78 4.09 -3.84
N THR A 360 20.47 5.38 -3.87
CA THR A 360 21.47 6.44 -4.07
C THR A 360 22.12 6.85 -2.76
N LEU A 361 23.33 7.42 -2.84
CA LEU A 361 24.09 7.89 -1.66
C LEU A 361 23.32 8.88 -0.77
N ARG A 362 22.31 9.58 -1.31
CA ARG A 362 21.46 10.52 -0.56
C ARG A 362 20.69 9.86 0.58
N HIS A 363 20.38 8.57 0.48
CA HIS A 363 19.67 7.82 1.53
C HIS A 363 20.62 7.05 2.45
N VAL A 364 21.94 7.22 2.32
CA VAL A 364 22.91 6.50 3.15
C VAL A 364 23.54 7.50 4.11
N THR A 365 23.65 7.13 5.39
CA THR A 365 24.30 7.99 6.40
C THR A 365 25.79 8.20 6.08
N PRO A 366 26.41 9.29 6.58
CA PRO A 366 27.81 9.61 6.29
C PRO A 366 28.82 8.50 6.60
N ASP A 367 28.53 7.65 7.60
CA ASP A 367 29.37 6.51 7.97
C ASP A 367 29.18 5.27 7.07
N GLY A 368 28.19 5.29 6.19
CA GLY A 368 27.84 4.18 5.31
C GLY A 368 27.28 2.94 6.03
N LYS A 369 26.79 3.09 7.27
CA LYS A 369 26.32 1.97 8.10
C LYS A 369 24.80 1.89 8.20
N ASN A 370 24.14 3.02 8.02
CA ASN A 370 22.72 3.17 8.17
C ASN A 370 22.11 3.77 6.90
N ILE A 371 20.83 3.55 6.76
CA ILE A 371 19.99 4.09 5.70
C ILE A 371 19.03 5.08 6.34
N ILE A 372 18.59 6.07 5.58
CA ILE A 372 17.52 6.99 5.96
C ILE A 372 16.36 6.78 5.00
N GLU A 373 15.21 6.41 5.55
CA GLU A 373 14.03 6.03 4.77
C GLU A 373 12.81 6.82 5.22
N GLN A 374 11.97 7.17 4.26
CA GLN A 374 10.59 7.48 4.56
C GLN A 374 9.92 6.17 4.95
N GLY A 375 9.43 6.09 6.18
CA GLY A 375 8.67 4.97 6.68
C GLY A 375 7.46 4.78 5.77
N THR A 376 7.27 3.54 5.34
CA THR A 376 6.01 3.09 4.80
C THR A 376 5.00 3.20 5.94
N SER A 377 4.06 4.14 5.84
CA SER A 377 2.72 3.80 6.31
C SER A 377 2.17 2.73 5.37
#